data_AF-A0A925T3V7-F1
#
_entry.id   AF-A0A925T3V7-F1
#
_cell.length_a   1.000
_cell.length_b   1.000
_cell.length_c   1.000
_cell.angle_alpha   90.00
_cell.angle_beta   90.00
_cell.angle_gamma   90.00
#
_symmetry.space_group_name_H-M   'P 1'
#
loop_
_entity.id
_entity.type
_entity.pdbx_description
1 polymer ?
#
loop_
_entity_poly.entity_id
_entity_poly.type
_entity_poly.pdbx_seq_one_letter_code
_entity_poly.pdbx_strand_id
1 'polypeptide(L)'
;TEQFRARLQDERAIELAFENYRFWDVRRWLIAENDGVMKGNVLGLRITTLPAGQYRYEEFVLEGRTFNRNLYLHPYDRDEVLKNPKIIQNPGW
;
A
#
# COMPACT_ATOMS: atom_id res chain seq x y z
N THR A 1 -19.98 5.16 13.15
CA THR A 1 -18.91 5.87 13.89
C THR A 1 -17.57 5.56 13.25
N GLU A 2 -16.58 6.45 13.38
CA GLU A 2 -15.23 6.25 12.82
C GLU A 2 -14.56 4.98 13.36
N GLN A 3 -14.78 4.67 14.64
CA GLN A 3 -14.27 3.44 15.28
C GLN A 3 -14.78 2.16 14.62
N PHE A 4 -16.05 2.11 14.22
CA PHE A 4 -16.59 0.94 13.52
C PHE A 4 -15.94 0.77 12.15
N ARG A 5 -15.72 1.89 11.42
CA ARG A 5 -15.07 1.85 10.11
C ARG A 5 -13.64 1.34 10.22
N ALA A 6 -12.86 1.81 11.19
CA ALA A 6 -11.49 1.34 11.42
C ALA A 6 -11.45 -0.18 11.65
N ARG A 7 -12.28 -0.69 12.57
CA ARG A 7 -12.35 -2.13 12.84
C ARG A 7 -12.75 -2.95 11.62
N LEU A 8 -13.70 -2.46 10.82
CA LEU A 8 -14.11 -3.14 9.58
C LEU A 8 -12.97 -3.19 8.55
N GLN A 9 -12.19 -2.11 8.44
CA GLN A 9 -11.04 -2.05 7.53
C GLN A 9 -9.93 -3.02 7.96
N ASP A 10 -9.68 -3.12 9.26
CA ASP A 10 -8.69 -4.03 9.83
C ASP A 10 -9.10 -5.49 9.65
N GLU A 11 -10.34 -5.84 10.02
CA GLU A 11 -10.87 -7.20 9.87
C GLU A 11 -10.79 -7.67 8.42
N ARG A 12 -11.20 -6.82 7.49
CA ARG A 12 -11.15 -7.13 6.05
C ARG A 12 -9.72 -7.29 5.54
N ALA A 13 -8.74 -6.56 6.10
CA ALA A 13 -7.35 -6.70 5.70
C ALA A 13 -6.72 -8.00 6.22
N ILE A 14 -7.17 -8.48 7.38
CA ILE A 14 -6.73 -9.75 7.98
C ILE A 14 -7.39 -10.92 7.26
N GLU A 15 -8.72 -10.92 7.16
CA GLU A 15 -9.51 -12.04 6.63
C GLU A 15 -9.21 -12.33 5.17
N LEU A 16 -9.01 -11.27 4.36
CA LEU A 16 -8.78 -11.38 2.91
C LEU A 16 -7.31 -11.12 2.54
N ALA A 17 -6.40 -11.37 3.48
CA ALA A 17 -4.97 -11.22 3.24
C ALA A 17 -4.53 -12.09 2.06
N PHE A 18 -3.70 -11.53 1.17
CA PHE A 18 -3.18 -12.20 -0.04
C PHE A 18 -4.24 -12.59 -1.11
N GLU A 19 -5.47 -12.09 -1.00
CA GLU A 19 -6.54 -12.33 -1.99
C GLU A 19 -6.77 -11.13 -2.94
N ASN A 20 -5.75 -10.29 -3.16
CA ASN A 20 -5.80 -9.10 -4.03
C ASN A 20 -6.80 -7.99 -3.62
N TYR A 21 -7.46 -8.07 -2.47
CA TYR A 21 -8.38 -7.01 -2.02
C TYR A 21 -7.67 -5.77 -1.50
N ARG A 22 -6.57 -5.94 -0.77
CA ARG A 22 -5.87 -4.82 -0.10
C ARG A 22 -5.50 -3.71 -1.08
N PHE A 23 -5.09 -4.07 -2.30
CA PHE A 23 -4.72 -3.11 -3.35
C PHE A 23 -5.87 -2.16 -3.72
N TRP A 24 -7.09 -2.68 -3.84
CA TRP A 24 -8.27 -1.90 -4.20
C TRP A 24 -8.90 -1.21 -2.99
N ASP A 25 -8.88 -1.85 -1.83
CA ASP A 25 -9.44 -1.34 -0.60
C ASP A 25 -8.79 -0.04 -0.14
N VAL A 26 -7.45 0.01 -0.12
CA VAL A 26 -6.74 1.24 0.27
C VAL A 26 -6.96 2.39 -0.72
N ARG A 27 -7.20 2.06 -1.99
CA ARG A 27 -7.47 3.05 -3.05
C ARG A 27 -8.87 3.62 -2.96
N ARG A 28 -9.90 2.78 -2.88
CA ARG A 28 -11.30 3.24 -2.80
C ARG A 28 -11.60 3.98 -1.50
N TRP A 29 -10.86 3.70 -0.44
CA TRP A 29 -10.94 4.45 0.82
C TRP A 29 -10.06 5.69 0.86
N LEU A 30 -9.25 5.95 -0.18
CA LEU A 30 -8.32 7.08 -0.25
C LEU A 30 -7.35 7.15 0.94
N ILE A 31 -6.85 6.00 1.39
CA ILE A 31 -5.90 5.89 2.51
C ILE A 31 -4.52 5.39 2.07
N ALA A 32 -4.32 5.09 0.78
CA ALA A 32 -3.05 4.56 0.27
C ALA A 32 -1.87 5.53 0.47
N GLU A 33 -2.13 6.84 0.39
CA GLU A 33 -1.12 7.89 0.60
C GLU A 33 -0.75 8.13 2.07
N ASN A 34 -1.47 7.50 3.02
CA ASN A 34 -1.16 7.60 4.43
C ASN A 34 0.11 6.81 4.77
N ASP A 35 0.93 7.36 5.66
CA ASP A 35 2.14 6.69 6.12
C ASP A 35 1.80 5.36 6.82
N GLY A 36 2.54 4.31 6.48
CA GLY A 36 2.30 2.94 6.95
C GLY A 36 1.26 2.16 6.15
N VAL A 37 0.63 2.74 5.13
CA VAL A 37 -0.31 2.04 4.24
C VAL A 37 0.37 1.60 2.94
N MET A 38 0.56 2.53 1.99
CA MET A 38 1.38 2.30 0.78
C MET A 38 2.53 3.31 0.66
N LYS A 39 2.72 4.15 1.68
CA LYS A 39 3.79 5.17 1.78
C LYS A 39 4.59 4.95 3.06
N GLY A 40 5.88 5.23 3.02
CA GLY A 40 6.79 5.13 4.16
C GLY A 40 7.51 3.79 4.25
N ASN A 41 8.13 3.54 5.39
CA ASN A 41 8.98 2.37 5.60
C ASN A 41 8.14 1.13 5.91
N VAL A 42 8.37 0.07 5.14
CA VAL A 42 7.99 -1.30 5.50
C VAL A 42 9.13 -1.88 6.32
N LEU A 43 8.79 -2.39 7.49
CA LEU A 43 9.76 -2.97 8.41
C LEU A 43 9.87 -4.48 8.18
N GLY A 44 11.08 -4.99 8.32
CA GLY A 44 11.39 -6.40 8.44
C GLY A 44 11.96 -6.70 9.82
N LEU A 45 11.89 -7.96 10.23
CA LEU A 45 12.46 -8.43 11.49
C LEU A 45 13.63 -9.36 11.21
N ARG A 46 14.82 -8.99 11.68
CA ARG A 46 16.00 -9.85 11.66
C ARG A 46 16.10 -10.60 12.98
N ILE A 47 16.09 -11.93 12.88
CA ILE A 47 16.22 -12.82 14.04
C ILE A 47 17.60 -13.45 14.01
N THR A 48 18.38 -13.23 15.06
CA THR A 48 19.73 -13.81 15.23
C THR A 48 19.71 -14.78 16.39
N THR A 49 20.12 -16.03 16.15
CA THR A 49 20.28 -17.04 17.20
C THR A 49 21.53 -16.75 18.03
N LEU A 50 21.39 -16.81 19.34
CA LEU A 50 22.46 -16.66 20.32
C LEU A 50 22.70 -18.00 21.05
N PRO A 51 23.82 -18.14 21.79
CA PRO A 51 24.06 -19.31 22.64
C PRO A 51 22.92 -19.56 23.64
N ALA A 52 22.83 -20.79 24.14
CA ALA A 52 21.84 -21.21 25.14
C ALA A 52 20.37 -20.98 24.73
N GLY A 53 20.06 -21.04 23.43
CA GLY A 53 18.68 -20.94 22.93
C GLY A 53 18.07 -19.54 23.02
N GLN A 54 18.90 -18.51 23.16
CA GLN A 54 18.45 -17.13 23.16
C GLN A 54 18.32 -16.60 21.73
N TYR A 55 17.45 -15.61 21.53
CA TYR A 55 17.25 -14.94 20.25
C TYR A 55 17.37 -13.43 20.41
N ARG A 56 18.02 -12.78 19.45
CA ARG A 56 18.03 -11.33 19.31
C ARG A 56 17.14 -10.93 18.13
N TYR A 57 16.28 -9.95 18.38
CA TYR A 57 15.34 -9.40 17.41
C TYR A 57 15.74 -7.97 17.07
N GLU A 58 15.98 -7.70 15.80
CA GLU A 58 16.36 -6.37 15.30
C GLU A 58 15.40 -5.98 14.18
N GLU A 59 14.66 -4.89 14.37
CA GLU A 59 13.87 -4.29 13.29
C GLU A 59 14.80 -3.57 12.31
N PHE A 60 14.49 -3.67 11.01
CA PHE A 60 15.18 -2.91 9.98
C PHE A 60 14.19 -2.47 8.91
N VAL A 61 14.53 -1.43 8.16
CA VAL A 61 13.74 -1.01 7.00
C VAL A 61 13.96 -2.01 5.88
N LEU A 62 12.93 -2.79 5.57
CA LEU A 62 12.94 -3.75 4.47
C LEU A 62 12.79 -3.03 3.13
N GLU A 63 11.89 -2.06 3.06
CA GLU A 63 11.54 -1.33 1.83
C GLU A 63 11.06 0.08 2.19
N GLY A 64 11.54 1.10 1.48
CA GLY A 64 10.99 2.45 1.54
C GLY A 64 10.00 2.67 0.40
N ARG A 65 8.71 2.86 0.71
CA ARG A 65 7.65 3.04 -0.29
C ARG A 65 7.27 4.50 -0.48
N THR A 66 6.98 4.85 -1.73
CA THR A 66 6.43 6.16 -2.09
C THR A 66 5.07 5.97 -2.74
N PHE A 67 4.08 6.72 -2.26
CA PHE A 67 2.76 6.77 -2.88
C PHE A 67 2.34 8.23 -3.09
N ASN A 68 2.37 8.67 -4.35
CA ASN A 68 1.87 9.96 -4.78
C ASN A 68 0.38 9.87 -5.13
N ARG A 69 -0.35 10.97 -4.96
CA ARG A 69 -1.81 11.01 -5.16
C ARG A 69 -2.26 10.61 -6.57
N ASN A 70 -1.44 10.81 -7.59
CA ASN A 70 -1.74 10.36 -8.96
C ASN A 70 -1.83 8.82 -9.07
N LEU A 71 -1.18 8.05 -8.19
CA LEU A 71 -1.19 6.57 -8.18
C LEU A 71 -2.53 5.95 -7.72
N TYR A 72 -3.50 6.77 -7.31
CA TYR A 72 -4.88 6.29 -7.13
C TYR A 72 -5.53 5.86 -8.44
N LEU A 73 -5.11 6.45 -9.57
CA LEU A 73 -5.60 6.14 -10.90
C LEU A 73 -4.42 5.72 -11.79
N HIS A 74 -4.57 4.62 -12.53
CA HIS A 74 -3.54 4.20 -13.47
C HIS A 74 -3.50 5.13 -14.67
N PRO A 75 -2.32 5.46 -15.22
CA PRO A 75 -2.23 6.23 -16.45
C PRO A 75 -2.87 5.45 -17.60
N TYR A 76 -3.59 6.14 -18.47
CA TYR A 76 -3.89 5.61 -19.79
C TYR A 76 -2.59 5.51 -20.60
N ASP A 77 -2.54 4.54 -21.52
CA ASP A 77 -1.43 4.43 -22.46
C ASP A 77 -1.30 5.73 -23.25
N ARG A 78 -0.07 6.24 -23.33
CA ARG A 78 0.25 7.48 -24.03
C ARG A 78 -0.17 7.42 -25.49
N ASP A 79 0.01 6.29 -26.16
CA ASP A 79 -0.34 6.15 -27.57
C ASP A 79 -1.85 6.20 -27.77
N GLU A 80 -2.64 5.68 -26.83
CA GLU A 80 -4.09 5.77 -26.87
C GLU A 80 -4.61 7.21 -26.65
N VAL A 81 -3.99 7.94 -25.73
CA VAL A 81 -4.28 9.38 -25.52
C VAL A 81 -3.94 10.20 -26.76
N LEU A 82 -2.82 9.90 -27.43
CA LEU A 82 -2.39 10.62 -28.64
C LEU A 82 -3.28 10.30 -29.86
N LYS A 83 -3.80 9.08 -29.97
CA LYS A 83 -4.70 8.68 -31.06
C LYS A 83 -6.05 9.39 -31.00
N ASN A 84 -6.57 9.67 -29.81
CA ASN A 84 -7.88 10.28 -29.64
C ASN A 84 -7.82 11.48 -28.68
N PRO A 85 -7.83 12.73 -29.20
CA PRO A 85 -7.78 13.96 -28.40
C PRO A 85 -8.93 14.12 -27.39
N LYS A 86 -10.00 13.32 -27.48
CA LYS A 86 -11.10 13.31 -26.50
C LYS A 86 -10.78 12.47 -25.25
N ILE A 87 -9.76 11.61 -25.29
CA ILE A 87 -9.29 10.88 -24.11
C ILE A 87 -8.36 11.83 -23.35
N ILE A 88 -8.85 12.32 -22.22
CA ILE A 88 -8.07 13.16 -21.31
C ILE A 88 -7.39 12.23 -20.30
N GLN A 89 -6.09 12.46 -20.07
CA GLN A 89 -5.31 11.66 -19.12
C GLN A 89 -5.80 11.82 -17.67
N ASN A 90 -5.60 10.78 -16.86
CA ASN A 90 -5.86 10.84 -15.43
C ASN A 90 -4.99 11.91 -14.74
N PRO A 91 -5.50 12.58 -13.69
CA PRO A 91 -4.80 13.67 -13.04
C PRO A 91 -3.39 13.28 -12.55
N GLY A 92 -2.38 14.06 -12.98
CA GLY A 92 -0.98 13.88 -12.57
C GLY A 92 -0.21 12.81 -13.34
N TRP A 93 -0.73 12.35 -14.48
CA TRP A 93 -0.05 11.53 -15.48
C TRP A 93 -0.01 12.26 -16.82
#